data_AF-A0A0M7BDH9-F1
#
_entry.id   AF-A0A0M7BDH9-F1
#
_cell.length_a   1.000
_cell.length_b   1.000
_cell.length_c   1.000
_cell.angle_alpha   90.00
_cell.angle_beta   90.00
_cell.angle_gamma   90.00
#
_symmetry.space_group_name_H-M   'P 1'
#
loop_
_entity.id
_entity.type
_entity.pdbx_description
1 polymer ?
#
loop_
_entity_poly.entity_id
_entity_poly.type
_entity_poly.pdbx_seq_one_letter_code
_entity_poly.pdbx_strand_id
1 'polypeptide(L)'
;MANIEIAPATGIWSVRTTDGVLVESRNALALVEDGGPAVIYFPREDVAMALLEPSQTHTQCPHKGEASYFTYVGQSDRIDDAAWSYEHVMKADAKPIEGYLAFYDTKVTVEHI
;
A
#
# COMPACT_ATOMS: atom_id res chain seq x y z
N MET A 1 18.80 2.89 -13.39
CA MET A 1 17.47 2.25 -13.44
C MET A 1 17.26 1.67 -12.05
N ALA A 2 16.21 2.06 -11.34
CA ALA A 2 15.84 1.41 -10.08
C ALA A 2 15.56 -0.07 -10.32
N ASN A 3 16.15 -0.94 -9.49
CA ASN A 3 15.89 -2.37 -9.47
C ASN A 3 14.67 -2.64 -8.60
N ILE A 4 13.59 -3.15 -9.20
CA ILE A 4 12.33 -3.46 -8.51
C ILE A 4 12.21 -4.98 -8.44
N GLU A 5 12.18 -5.49 -7.21
CA GLU A 5 11.95 -6.90 -6.92
C GLU A 5 10.60 -7.04 -6.22
N ILE A 6 9.73 -7.89 -6.77
CA ILE A 6 8.41 -8.16 -6.19
C ILE A 6 8.27 -9.66 -5.96
N ALA A 7 7.89 -10.03 -4.74
CA ALA A 7 7.64 -11.41 -4.37
C ALA A 7 6.38 -11.52 -3.49
N PRO A 8 5.72 -12.68 -3.42
CA PRO A 8 4.67 -12.91 -2.44
C PRO A 8 5.17 -12.67 -1.01
N ALA A 9 4.44 -11.85 -0.26
CA ALA A 9 4.68 -11.68 1.16
C ALA A 9 4.05 -12.88 1.89
N THR A 10 4.85 -13.92 2.13
CA THR A 10 4.37 -15.17 2.74
C THR A 10 3.77 -14.92 4.12
N GLY A 11 2.69 -15.65 4.44
CA GLY A 11 1.99 -15.56 5.73
C GLY A 11 0.79 -14.61 5.69
N ILE A 12 0.33 -14.18 6.86
CA ILE A 12 -0.77 -13.21 6.96
C ILE A 12 -0.15 -11.86 7.28
N TRP A 13 -0.47 -10.86 6.47
CA TRP A 13 -0.10 -9.47 6.71
C TRP A 13 -1.34 -8.67 7.07
N SER A 14 -1.19 -7.79 8.04
CA SER A 14 -2.27 -6.95 8.55
C SER A 14 -1.85 -5.49 8.61
N VAL A 15 -2.82 -4.62 8.40
CA VAL A 15 -2.70 -3.18 8.65
C VAL A 15 -3.72 -2.79 9.69
N ARG A 16 -3.27 -2.12 10.76
CA ARG A 16 -4.11 -1.71 11.89
C ARG A 16 -4.01 -0.21 12.15
N THR A 17 -5.15 0.38 12.46
CA THR A 17 -5.29 1.73 12.98
C THR A 17 -5.73 1.66 14.44
N THR A 18 -5.93 2.83 15.07
CA THR A 18 -6.49 2.94 16.42
C THR A 18 -7.88 2.30 16.54
N ASP A 19 -8.67 2.32 15.46
CA ASP A 19 -10.04 1.77 15.45
C ASP A 19 -10.11 0.28 15.12
N GLY A 20 -9.00 -0.34 14.69
CA GLY A 20 -8.93 -1.78 14.44
C GLY A 20 -8.19 -2.17 13.16
N VAL A 21 -8.54 -3.34 12.64
CA VAL A 21 -7.93 -3.92 11.44
C VAL A 21 -8.52 -3.26 10.20
N LEU A 22 -7.66 -2.69 9.35
CA LEU A 22 -8.00 -2.08 8.07
C LEU A 22 -7.79 -3.06 6.90
N VAL A 23 -6.83 -3.99 7.06
CA VAL A 23 -6.47 -5.00 6.07
C VAL A 23 -6.04 -6.27 6.79
N GLU A 24 -6.46 -7.43 6.31
CA GLU A 24 -5.87 -8.73 6.64
C GLU A 24 -5.79 -9.55 5.35
N SER A 25 -4.58 -9.92 4.93
CA SER A 25 -4.38 -10.56 3.62
C SER A 25 -3.31 -11.65 3.66
N ARG A 26 -3.55 -12.72 2.91
CA ARG A 26 -2.56 -13.76 2.55
C ARG A 26 -1.99 -13.60 1.14
N ASN A 27 -2.49 -12.60 0.42
CA ASN A 27 -2.20 -12.35 -0.99
C ASN A 27 -1.35 -11.08 -1.17
N ALA A 28 -0.74 -10.59 -0.08
CA ALA A 28 0.12 -9.42 -0.11
C ALA A 28 1.40 -9.68 -0.92
N LEU A 29 1.95 -8.61 -1.48
CA LEU A 29 3.20 -8.60 -2.22
C LEU A 29 4.22 -7.74 -1.47
N ALA A 30 5.45 -8.20 -1.37
CA ALA A 30 6.58 -7.41 -0.88
C ALA A 30 7.32 -6.83 -2.09
N LEU A 31 7.44 -5.51 -2.14
CA LEU A 31 8.26 -4.80 -3.12
C LEU A 31 9.52 -4.29 -2.45
N VAL A 32 10.67 -4.63 -3.01
CA VAL A 32 11.98 -4.07 -2.65
C VAL A 32 12.49 -3.24 -3.81
N GLU A 33 12.86 -1.99 -3.53
CA GLU A 33 13.46 -1.08 -4.51
C GLU A 33 14.91 -0.81 -4.13
N ASP A 34 15.83 -1.07 -5.06
CA ASP A 34 17.26 -0.81 -4.92
C ASP A 34 17.89 -1.39 -3.63
N GLY A 35 17.37 -2.55 -3.17
CA GLY A 35 17.84 -3.22 -1.94
C GLY A 35 17.43 -2.52 -0.64
N GLY A 36 16.50 -1.56 -0.71
CA GLY A 36 15.93 -0.88 0.46
C GLY A 36 14.98 -1.77 1.28
N PRO A 37 14.31 -1.18 2.30
CA PRO A 37 13.31 -1.90 3.07
C PRO A 37 12.13 -2.33 2.19
N ALA A 38 11.59 -3.51 2.47
CA ALA A 38 10.43 -4.01 1.75
C ALA A 38 9.18 -3.19 2.10
N VAL A 39 8.43 -2.82 1.07
CA VAL A 39 7.11 -2.22 1.19
C VAL A 39 6.06 -3.28 0.90
N ILE A 40 5.09 -3.43 1.78
CA ILE A 40 4.02 -4.42 1.62
C ILE A 40 2.84 -3.79 0.90
N TYR A 41 2.46 -4.43 -0.20
CA TYR A 41 1.33 -4.08 -1.05
C TYR A 41 0.22 -5.10 -0.85
N PHE A 42 -1.00 -4.60 -0.61
CA PHE A 42 -2.18 -5.39 -0.35
C PHE A 42 -3.14 -5.30 -1.53
N PRO A 43 -3.75 -6.42 -1.96
CA PRO A 43 -4.76 -6.37 -3.00
C PRO A 43 -5.95 -5.58 -2.49
N ARG A 44 -6.51 -4.70 -3.34
CA ARG A 44 -7.59 -3.78 -2.96
C ARG A 44 -8.81 -4.48 -2.36
N GLU A 45 -9.09 -5.71 -2.80
CA GLU A 45 -10.21 -6.51 -2.31
C GLU A 45 -10.09 -6.92 -0.84
N ASP A 46 -8.87 -7.00 -0.31
CA ASP A 46 -8.62 -7.34 1.11
C ASP A 46 -8.59 -6.07 1.99
N VAL A 47 -8.66 -4.88 1.38
CA VAL A 47 -8.63 -3.59 2.09
C VAL A 47 -10.05 -3.13 2.38
N ALA A 48 -10.31 -2.68 3.60
CA ALA A 48 -11.58 -2.04 3.97
C ALA A 48 -11.67 -0.62 3.37
N MET A 49 -11.80 -0.55 2.04
CA MET A 49 -11.84 0.69 1.24
C MET A 49 -12.96 1.65 1.64
N ALA A 50 -14.00 1.18 2.32
CA ALA A 50 -15.07 2.03 2.87
C ALA A 50 -14.56 3.03 3.93
N LEU A 51 -13.39 2.78 4.52
CA LEU A 51 -12.72 3.66 5.49
C LEU A 51 -11.62 4.52 4.85
N LEU A 52 -11.47 4.47 3.52
CA LEU A 52 -10.46 5.19 2.76
C LEU A 52 -11.11 6.15 1.76
N GLU A 53 -10.75 7.42 1.87
CA GLU A 53 -11.18 8.47 0.93
C GLU A 53 -10.02 8.85 0.00
N PRO A 54 -10.24 8.98 -1.32
CA PRO A 54 -9.23 9.52 -2.22
C PRO A 54 -8.81 10.93 -1.78
N SER A 55 -7.50 11.16 -1.73
CA SER A 55 -6.90 12.47 -1.47
C SER A 55 -6.67 13.22 -2.77
N GLN A 56 -6.44 14.54 -2.67
CA GLN A 56 -5.95 15.35 -3.81
C GLN A 56 -4.43 15.22 -3.99
N THR A 57 -3.75 14.50 -3.09
CA THR A 57 -2.32 14.25 -3.20
C THR A 57 -2.05 13.21 -4.30
N HIS A 58 -1.20 13.59 -5.25
CA HIS A 58 -0.64 12.68 -6.26
C HIS A 58 0.86 12.91 -6.36
N THR A 59 1.64 11.84 -6.48
CA THR A 59 3.08 11.94 -6.71
C THR A 59 3.48 11.13 -7.93
N GLN A 60 4.50 11.60 -8.66
CA GLN A 60 5.01 10.85 -9.81
C GLN A 60 6.30 10.12 -9.46
N CYS A 61 6.29 8.82 -9.71
CA CYS A 61 7.47 7.97 -9.71
C CYS A 61 7.89 7.69 -11.17
N PRO A 62 9.15 7.98 -11.57
CA PRO A 62 9.66 7.70 -12.92
C PRO A 62 9.62 6.21 -13.32
N HIS A 63 9.45 5.32 -12.34
CA HIS A 63 9.41 3.87 -12.53
C HIS A 63 7.98 3.32 -12.45
N LYS A 64 7.25 3.71 -11.41
CA LYS A 64 5.95 3.09 -11.06
C LYS A 64 4.76 3.87 -11.63
N GLY A 65 4.94 5.10 -12.09
CA GLY A 65 3.86 5.95 -12.59
C GLY A 65 3.34 6.91 -11.53
N GLU A 66 2.06 7.28 -11.63
CA GLU A 66 1.42 8.17 -10.66
C GLU A 66 0.90 7.37 -9.46
N ALA A 67 1.28 7.81 -8.26
CA ALA A 67 0.72 7.31 -7.02
C ALA A 67 -0.50 8.16 -6.63
N SER A 68 -1.64 7.52 -6.46
CA SER A 68 -2.86 8.10 -5.88
C SER A 68 -2.89 7.81 -4.39
N TYR A 69 -3.18 8.83 -3.58
CA TYR A 69 -3.19 8.71 -2.12
C TYR A 69 -4.60 8.59 -1.56
N PHE A 70 -4.70 7.93 -0.41
CA PHE A 70 -5.95 7.75 0.33
C PHE A 70 -5.78 8.18 1.78
N THR A 71 -6.73 8.96 2.25
CA THR A 71 -6.86 9.32 3.66
C THR A 71 -7.72 8.28 4.37
N TYR A 72 -7.25 7.80 5.51
CA TYR A 72 -8.06 6.98 6.39
C TYR A 72 -9.02 7.86 7.19
N VAL A 73 -10.30 7.46 7.20
CA VAL A 73 -11.37 8.13 7.94
C VAL A 73 -12.05 7.12 8.85
N GLY A 74 -11.53 7.04 10.07
CA GLY A 74 -12.05 6.20 11.14
C GLY A 74 -13.10 6.90 11.99
N GLN A 75 -13.55 6.20 13.03
CA GLN A 75 -14.45 6.77 14.02
C GLN A 75 -13.70 7.69 14.99
N SER A 76 -12.49 7.28 15.39
CA SER A 76 -11.72 8.01 16.40
C SER A 76 -10.61 8.87 15.82
N ASP A 77 -10.22 8.62 14.55
CA ASP A 77 -9.07 9.27 13.94
C ASP A 77 -9.24 9.50 12.43
N ARG A 78 -8.53 10.50 11.91
CA ARG A 78 -8.36 10.76 10.49
C ARG A 78 -6.87 10.86 10.19
N ILE A 79 -6.38 9.96 9.35
CA ILE A 79 -4.97 9.88 9.00
C ILE A 79 -4.82 10.26 7.53
N ASP A 80 -4.45 11.52 7.29
CA ASP A 80 -4.28 12.04 5.94
C ASP A 80 -3.18 11.29 5.19
N ASP A 81 -3.42 10.96 3.92
CA ASP A 81 -2.49 10.23 3.05
C ASP A 81 -1.89 9.00 3.76
N ALA A 82 -2.73 8.18 4.39
CA ALA A 82 -2.35 6.97 5.12
C ALA A 82 -1.87 5.85 4.18
N ALA A 83 -2.47 5.79 2.99
CA ALA A 83 -2.20 4.77 1.98
C ALA A 83 -1.94 5.40 0.62
N TRP A 84 -1.30 4.65 -0.27
CA TRP A 84 -1.16 5.00 -1.68
C TRP A 84 -1.31 3.78 -2.57
N SER A 85 -1.66 4.02 -3.82
CA SER A 85 -1.85 3.01 -4.87
C SER A 85 -1.23 3.51 -6.18
N TYR A 86 -0.67 2.59 -6.95
CA TYR A 86 -0.33 2.85 -8.35
C TYR A 86 -1.43 2.27 -9.23
N GLU A 87 -2.42 3.08 -9.60
CA GLU A 87 -3.57 2.64 -10.42
C GLU A 87 -3.17 2.28 -11.86
N HIS A 88 -2.12 2.95 -12.36
CA HIS A 88 -1.62 2.79 -13.71
C HIS A 88 -0.10 2.69 -13.71
N VAL A 89 0.40 1.45 -13.60
CA VAL A 89 1.83 1.18 -13.56
C VAL A 89 2.45 1.29 -14.95
N MET A 90 3.55 2.05 -15.03
CA MET A 90 4.22 2.37 -16.30
C MET A 90 5.20 1.29 -16.77
N LYS A 91 5.88 0.58 -15.86
CA LYS A 91 6.91 -0.41 -16.20
C LYS A 91 6.49 -1.83 -15.82
N ALA A 92 6.95 -2.79 -16.62
CA ALA A 92 6.54 -4.19 -16.48
C ALA A 92 7.02 -4.85 -15.17
N ASP A 93 8.17 -4.43 -14.66
CA ASP A 93 8.75 -4.87 -13.39
C ASP A 93 7.87 -4.54 -12.18
N ALA A 94 7.20 -3.39 -12.21
CA ALA A 94 6.26 -2.96 -11.17
C ALA A 94 4.81 -3.40 -11.41
N LYS A 95 4.49 -3.99 -12.56
CA LYS A 95 3.10 -4.29 -12.96
C LYS A 95 2.31 -5.16 -11.96
N PRO A 96 2.91 -6.12 -11.22
CA PRO A 96 2.18 -6.93 -10.25
C PRO A 96 1.48 -6.17 -9.12
N ILE A 97 1.93 -4.95 -8.78
CA ILE A 97 1.31 -4.12 -7.72
C ILE A 97 0.28 -3.12 -8.26
N GLU A 98 -0.09 -3.21 -9.54
CA GLU A 98 -1.08 -2.30 -10.12
C GLU A 98 -2.43 -2.41 -9.39
N GLY A 99 -2.93 -1.29 -8.89
CA GLY A 99 -4.17 -1.21 -8.12
C GLY A 99 -4.09 -1.71 -6.68
N TYR A 100 -2.93 -2.24 -6.25
CA TYR A 100 -2.68 -2.63 -4.86
C TYR A 100 -2.41 -1.38 -4.00
N LEU A 101 -2.71 -1.48 -2.72
CA LEU A 101 -2.48 -0.41 -1.75
C LEU A 101 -1.30 -0.73 -0.85
N ALA A 102 -0.43 0.24 -0.64
CA ALA A 102 0.59 0.23 0.41
C ALA A 102 0.27 1.31 1.45
N PHE A 103 0.84 1.16 2.64
CA PHE A 103 0.54 2.01 3.80
C PHE A 103 1.82 2.54 4.43
N TYR A 104 1.75 3.75 5.00
CA TYR A 104 2.87 4.32 5.73
C TYR A 104 2.96 3.69 7.13
N ASP A 105 3.99 2.88 7.36
CA ASP A 105 4.31 2.26 8.65
C ASP A 105 4.58 3.28 9.78
N THR A 106 4.91 4.52 9.43
CA THR A 106 5.02 5.66 10.35
C THR A 106 3.66 6.20 10.83
N LYS A 107 2.56 5.87 10.14
CA LYS A 107 1.21 6.37 10.43
C LYS A 107 0.26 5.26 10.89
N VAL A 108 0.43 4.03 10.42
CA VAL A 108 -0.38 2.86 10.77
C VAL A 108 0.53 1.68 11.12
N THR A 109 0.01 0.69 11.82
CA THR A 109 0.78 -0.52 12.12
C THR A 109 0.66 -1.50 10.97
N VAL A 110 1.78 -1.82 10.31
CA VAL A 110 1.88 -2.88 9.30
C VAL A 110 2.65 -4.05 9.92
N GLU A 111 2.03 -5.21 10.03
CA GLU A 111 2.60 -6.35 10.74
C GLU A 111 2.34 -7.69 10.05
N HIS A 112 3.24 -8.64 10.29
CA HIS A 112 3.10 -10.04 9.91
C HIS A 112 2.63 -10.83 11.14
N ILE A 113 1.53 -11.56 10.99
CA ILE A 113 0.85 -12.30 12.07
C ILE A 113 1.27 -13.78 12.07
#